data_AF-A0A7V1LU82-F1
#
_entry.id   AF-A0A7V1LU82-F1
#
_cell.length_a   1.000
_cell.length_b   1.000
_cell.length_c   1.000
_cell.angle_alpha   90.00
_cell.angle_beta   90.00
_cell.angle_gamma   90.00
#
_symmetry.space_group_name_H-M   'P 1'
#
loop_
_entity.id
_entity.type
_entity.pdbx_description
1 polymer ?
#
loop_
_entity_poly.entity_id
_entity_poly.type
_entity_poly.pdbx_seq_one_letter_code
_entity_poly.pdbx_strand_id
1 'polypeptide(L)'
;MNSNKYLPILVSGFGAAVLTAVPYVKAFSYFLIIPAASFVALYLNLRVNNVLPPISIKSAIVYGFLTGLVLALFSSTFEILITFIAHSNDFVTTLPQTEAAMRSLNMGSLLDQTMGLLNKMSSEIVTYGFSLLYTIAITFSNVVIDSIFGIIGGIIGRLIINKKTRQNKI
;
A
#
# COMPACT_ATOMS: atom_id res chain seq x y z
N MET A 1 11.44 -25.67 6.27
CA MET A 1 11.44 -24.20 6.09
C MET A 1 10.91 -23.58 7.38
N ASN A 2 11.68 -22.74 8.09
CA ASN A 2 11.19 -22.06 9.29
C ASN A 2 10.09 -21.07 8.90
N SER A 3 8.80 -21.43 9.08
CA SER A 3 7.64 -20.55 8.84
C SER A 3 7.76 -19.20 9.56
N ASN A 4 8.56 -19.12 10.62
CA ASN A 4 8.79 -17.91 11.41
C ASN A 4 9.54 -16.79 10.66
N LYS A 5 10.15 -17.06 9.50
CA LYS A 5 10.94 -16.03 8.77
C LYS A 5 10.06 -14.98 8.07
N TYR A 6 8.92 -15.38 7.54
CA TYR A 6 8.02 -14.49 6.78
C TYR A 6 6.81 -14.01 7.59
N LEU A 7 6.58 -14.60 8.77
CA LEU A 7 5.49 -14.23 9.66
C LEU A 7 5.51 -12.75 10.08
N PRO A 8 6.68 -12.13 10.39
CA PRO A 8 6.74 -10.69 10.68
C PRO A 8 6.24 -9.82 9.52
N ILE A 9 6.56 -10.18 8.28
CA ILE A 9 6.15 -9.48 7.07
C ILE A 9 4.63 -9.58 6.92
N LEU A 10 4.09 -10.80 7.11
CA LEU A 10 2.66 -11.05 6.93
C LEU A 10 1.82 -10.30 7.98
N VAL A 11 2.20 -10.38 9.26
CA VAL A 11 1.46 -9.75 10.36
C VAL A 11 1.53 -8.22 10.26
N SER A 12 2.70 -7.65 9.97
CA SER A 12 2.86 -6.20 9.83
C SER A 12 2.14 -5.66 8.59
N GLY A 13 2.27 -6.33 7.44
CA GLY A 13 1.58 -5.95 6.21
C GLY A 13 0.06 -6.02 6.34
N PHE A 14 -0.46 -7.10 6.95
CA PHE A 14 -1.90 -7.25 7.24
C PHE A 14 -2.41 -6.17 8.21
N GLY A 15 -1.72 -5.97 9.35
CA GLY A 15 -2.13 -4.99 10.35
C GLY A 15 -2.18 -3.57 9.78
N ALA A 16 -1.20 -3.22 8.94
CA ALA A 16 -1.20 -1.95 8.25
C ALA A 16 -2.29 -1.87 7.17
N ALA A 17 -2.56 -2.93 6.41
CA ALA A 17 -3.67 -2.96 5.45
C ALA A 17 -5.06 -2.77 6.12
N VAL A 18 -5.26 -3.30 7.32
CA VAL A 18 -6.49 -3.06 8.10
C VAL A 18 -6.59 -1.59 8.51
N LEU A 19 -5.49 -0.98 8.94
CA LEU A 19 -5.46 0.44 9.30
C LEU A 19 -5.69 1.34 8.09
N THR A 20 -5.15 0.99 6.93
CA THR A 20 -5.32 1.79 5.70
C THR A 20 -6.72 1.68 5.11
N ALA A 21 -7.50 0.65 5.46
CA ALA A 21 -8.89 0.51 5.03
C ALA A 21 -9.83 1.56 5.69
N VAL A 22 -9.42 2.19 6.79
CA VAL A 22 -10.23 3.20 7.48
C VAL A 22 -10.06 4.57 6.79
N PRO A 23 -11.13 5.23 6.29
CA PRO A 23 -11.04 6.43 5.46
C PRO A 23 -10.25 7.60 6.09
N TYR A 24 -10.44 7.84 7.39
CA TYR A 24 -9.73 8.91 8.12
C TYR A 24 -8.24 8.63 8.32
N VAL A 25 -7.85 7.36 8.29
CA VAL A 25 -6.48 6.90 8.50
C VAL A 25 -5.73 6.77 7.17
N LYS A 26 -6.46 6.48 6.08
CA LYS A 26 -5.93 6.30 4.72
C LYS A 26 -5.04 7.45 4.26
N ALA A 27 -5.38 8.69 4.60
CA ALA A 27 -4.61 9.89 4.25
C ALA A 27 -3.17 9.91 4.83
N PHE A 28 -2.96 9.31 5.99
CA PHE A 28 -1.63 9.24 6.64
C PHE A 28 -0.88 7.94 6.32
N SER A 29 -1.50 7.04 5.56
CA SER A 29 -0.98 5.69 5.32
C SER A 29 0.38 5.68 4.63
N TYR A 30 0.53 6.46 3.56
CA TYR A 30 1.73 6.46 2.73
C TYR A 30 2.97 6.97 3.46
N PHE A 31 2.81 7.96 4.33
CA PHE A 31 3.93 8.61 5.02
C PHE A 31 4.26 7.97 6.36
N LEU A 32 3.27 7.42 7.08
CA LEU A 32 3.44 6.96 8.45
C LEU A 32 3.24 5.45 8.57
N ILE A 33 2.10 4.93 8.12
CA ILE A 33 1.68 3.55 8.42
C ILE A 33 2.51 2.55 7.63
N ILE A 34 2.66 2.73 6.32
CA ILE A 34 3.41 1.81 5.47
C ILE A 34 4.90 1.79 5.88
N PRO A 35 5.56 2.94 6.08
CA PRO A 35 6.94 2.93 6.55
C PRO A 35 7.10 2.34 7.96
N ALA A 36 6.16 2.61 8.87
CA ALA A 36 6.16 2.03 10.21
C ALA A 36 5.95 0.51 10.18
N ALA A 37 5.09 -0.01 9.31
CA ALA A 37 4.87 -1.44 9.14
C ALA A 37 6.16 -2.15 8.73
N SER A 38 6.88 -1.61 7.74
CA SER A 38 8.18 -2.15 7.31
C SER A 38 9.24 -2.10 8.43
N PHE A 39 9.24 -1.03 9.25
CA PHE A 39 10.11 -0.96 10.43
C PHE A 39 9.75 -2.04 11.45
N VAL A 40 8.47 -2.21 11.76
CA VAL A 40 7.97 -3.23 12.69
C VAL A 40 8.28 -4.63 12.18
N ALA A 41 8.14 -4.89 10.88
CA ALA A 41 8.52 -6.16 10.24
C ALA A 41 10.00 -6.48 10.47
N LEU A 42 10.89 -5.50 10.25
CA LEU A 42 12.32 -5.64 10.49
C LEU A 42 12.63 -5.85 11.98
N TYR A 43 11.97 -5.11 12.86
CA TYR A 43 12.16 -5.21 14.30
C TYR A 43 11.74 -6.58 14.85
N LEU A 44 10.56 -7.08 14.43
CA LEU A 44 10.07 -8.41 14.77
C LEU A 44 11.00 -9.49 14.23
N ASN A 45 11.52 -9.33 13.01
CA ASN A 45 12.48 -10.29 12.46
C ASN A 45 13.74 -10.43 13.33
N LEU A 46 14.25 -9.33 13.89
CA LEU A 46 15.39 -9.39 14.82
C LEU A 46 15.04 -10.16 16.10
N ARG A 47 13.86 -9.91 16.67
CA ARG A 47 13.41 -10.57 17.90
C ARG A 47 13.08 -12.04 17.72
N VAL A 48 12.41 -12.40 16.64
CA VAL A 48 11.94 -13.77 16.38
C VAL A 48 13.06 -14.67 15.89
N ASN A 49 13.94 -14.16 15.03
CA ASN A 49 15.02 -14.96 14.45
C ASN A 49 16.38 -14.75 15.16
N ASN A 50 16.42 -14.02 16.28
CA ASN A 50 17.63 -13.70 17.05
C ASN A 50 18.80 -13.18 16.18
N VAL A 51 18.47 -12.43 15.12
CA VAL A 51 19.48 -11.92 14.18
C VAL A 51 20.24 -10.79 14.86
N LEU A 52 21.57 -10.93 14.96
CA LEU A 52 22.42 -9.88 15.52
C LEU A 52 22.57 -8.72 14.51
N PRO A 53 22.45 -7.45 14.96
CA PRO A 53 22.75 -6.32 14.10
C PRO A 53 24.27 -6.23 13.82
N PRO A 54 24.72 -5.61 12.71
CA PRO A 54 23.98 -4.69 11.85
C PRO A 54 23.17 -5.36 10.72
N ILE A 55 21.99 -4.81 10.42
CA ILE A 55 21.18 -5.25 9.28
C ILE A 55 21.80 -4.77 7.96
N SER A 56 21.92 -5.67 6.99
CA SER A 56 22.37 -5.35 5.63
C SER A 56 21.33 -4.52 4.86
N ILE A 57 21.78 -3.65 3.96
CA ILE A 57 20.85 -2.84 3.13
C ILE A 57 19.97 -3.73 2.25
N LYS A 58 20.53 -4.83 1.70
CA LYS A 58 19.80 -5.79 0.88
C LYS A 58 18.64 -6.41 1.66
N SER A 59 18.89 -6.82 2.91
CA SER A 59 17.85 -7.38 3.78
C SER A 59 16.76 -6.34 4.07
N ALA A 60 17.13 -5.09 4.35
CA ALA A 60 16.17 -4.02 4.61
C ALA A 60 15.25 -3.75 3.41
N ILE A 61 15.81 -3.71 2.20
CA ILE A 61 15.05 -3.54 0.95
C ILE A 61 14.10 -4.72 0.75
N VAL A 62 14.57 -5.95 0.89
CA VAL A 62 13.73 -7.15 0.68
C VAL A 62 12.58 -7.20 1.67
N TYR A 63 12.83 -6.96 2.96
CA TYR A 63 11.76 -6.95 3.96
C TYR A 63 10.77 -5.80 3.73
N GLY A 64 11.25 -4.61 3.38
CA GLY A 64 10.40 -3.47 3.07
C GLY A 64 9.52 -3.72 1.84
N PHE A 65 10.11 -4.24 0.76
CA PHE A 65 9.39 -4.58 -0.46
C PHE A 65 8.33 -5.66 -0.22
N LEU A 66 8.70 -6.77 0.45
CA LEU A 66 7.75 -7.85 0.72
C LEU A 66 6.63 -7.40 1.66
N THR A 67 6.91 -6.52 2.62
CA THR A 67 5.87 -5.95 3.50
C THR A 67 4.92 -5.06 2.71
N GLY A 68 5.45 -4.22 1.81
CA GLY A 68 4.65 -3.41 0.89
C GLY A 68 3.78 -4.24 -0.04
N LEU A 69 4.31 -5.34 -0.58
CA LEU A 69 3.56 -6.24 -1.46
C LEU A 69 2.41 -6.94 -0.71
N VAL A 70 2.68 -7.47 0.49
CA VAL A 70 1.62 -8.08 1.33
C VAL A 70 0.55 -7.05 1.69
N LEU A 71 0.98 -5.84 2.05
CA LEU A 71 0.08 -4.73 2.35
C LEU A 71 -0.80 -4.39 1.15
N ALA A 72 -0.23 -4.26 -0.05
CA ALA A 72 -0.95 -3.95 -1.28
C ALA A 72 -2.02 -4.99 -1.62
N LEU A 73 -1.72 -6.27 -1.43
CA LEU A 73 -2.68 -7.35 -1.69
C LEU A 73 -3.85 -7.31 -0.71
N PHE A 74 -3.60 -7.11 0.58
CA PHE A 74 -4.68 -7.03 1.56
C PHE A 74 -5.46 -5.72 1.45
N SER A 75 -4.78 -4.59 1.21
CA SER A 75 -5.43 -3.28 1.08
C SER A 75 -6.35 -3.25 -0.13
N SER A 76 -5.90 -3.75 -1.29
CA SER A 76 -6.74 -3.84 -2.48
C SER A 76 -7.91 -4.79 -2.26
N THR A 77 -7.69 -5.94 -1.61
CA THR A 77 -8.77 -6.88 -1.26
C THR A 77 -9.83 -6.22 -0.38
N PHE A 78 -9.42 -5.49 0.67
CA PHE A 78 -10.36 -4.77 1.53
C PHE A 78 -11.10 -3.67 0.77
N GLU A 79 -10.42 -2.90 -0.06
CA GLU A 79 -11.03 -1.83 -0.86
C GLU A 79 -12.07 -2.39 -1.85
N ILE A 80 -11.76 -3.51 -2.51
CA ILE A 80 -12.70 -4.20 -3.41
C ILE A 80 -13.90 -4.75 -2.63
N LEU A 81 -13.68 -5.38 -1.47
CA LEU A 81 -14.77 -5.90 -0.63
C LEU A 81 -15.69 -4.78 -0.11
N ILE A 82 -15.10 -3.67 0.35
CA ILE A 82 -15.86 -2.50 0.81
C ILE A 82 -16.64 -1.91 -0.37
N THR A 83 -16.02 -1.75 -1.54
CA THR A 83 -16.68 -1.26 -2.76
C THR A 83 -17.84 -2.17 -3.17
N PHE A 84 -17.66 -3.50 -3.08
CA PHE A 84 -18.68 -4.49 -3.42
C PHE A 84 -19.92 -4.38 -2.54
N ILE A 85 -19.76 -4.05 -1.26
CA ILE A 85 -20.89 -3.89 -0.33
C ILE A 85 -21.48 -2.48 -0.42
N ALA A 86 -20.64 -1.46 -0.54
CA ALA A 86 -21.06 -0.06 -0.49
C ALA A 86 -21.58 0.47 -1.84
N HIS A 87 -21.31 -0.23 -2.95
CA HIS A 87 -21.55 0.22 -4.33
C HIS A 87 -20.98 1.62 -4.62
N SER A 88 -19.95 2.02 -3.88
CA SER A 88 -19.31 3.33 -3.97
C SER A 88 -17.91 3.28 -3.36
N ASN A 89 -17.04 4.18 -3.78
CA ASN A 89 -15.68 4.33 -3.27
C ASN A 89 -15.13 5.73 -3.59
N ASP A 90 -13.89 6.00 -3.14
CA ASP A 90 -13.19 7.26 -3.38
C ASP A 90 -13.08 7.59 -4.89
N PHE A 91 -12.93 6.58 -5.75
CA PHE A 91 -12.85 6.79 -7.19
C PHE A 91 -14.17 7.32 -7.77
N VAL A 92 -15.30 6.68 -7.45
CA VAL A 92 -16.63 7.10 -7.94
C VAL A 92 -16.97 8.51 -7.47
N THR A 93 -16.65 8.83 -6.21
CA THR A 93 -16.98 10.13 -5.62
C THR A 93 -16.11 11.28 -6.16
N THR A 94 -14.86 11.00 -6.54
CA THR A 94 -13.92 12.01 -7.06
C THR A 94 -13.91 12.12 -8.59
N LEU A 95 -14.51 11.17 -9.31
CA LEU A 95 -14.54 11.17 -10.77
C LEU A 95 -15.14 12.45 -11.38
N PRO A 96 -16.28 13.01 -10.91
CA PRO A 96 -16.84 14.24 -11.49
C PRO A 96 -15.91 15.44 -11.37
N GLN A 97 -15.18 15.55 -10.25
CA GLN A 97 -14.18 16.60 -10.05
C GLN A 97 -12.98 16.40 -10.97
N THR A 98 -12.55 15.15 -11.14
CA THR A 98 -11.48 14.78 -12.07
C THR A 98 -11.85 15.10 -13.51
N GLU A 99 -13.08 14.79 -13.93
CA GLU A 99 -13.58 15.11 -15.26
C GLU A 99 -13.63 16.62 -15.50
N ALA A 100 -14.15 17.39 -14.54
CA ALA A 100 -14.18 18.85 -14.64
C ALA A 100 -12.77 19.45 -14.77
N ALA A 101 -11.81 18.95 -13.98
CA ALA A 101 -10.41 19.37 -14.07
C ALA A 101 -9.79 19.00 -15.42
N MET A 102 -10.01 17.78 -15.92
CA MET A 102 -9.44 17.36 -17.21
C MET A 102 -10.05 18.13 -18.38
N ARG A 103 -11.36 18.38 -18.39
CA ARG A 103 -12.01 19.17 -19.46
C ARG A 103 -11.42 20.59 -19.58
N SER A 104 -10.89 21.15 -18.49
CA SER A 104 -10.20 22.45 -18.53
C SER A 104 -8.87 22.43 -19.29
N LEU A 105 -8.27 21.25 -19.51
CA LEU A 105 -6.98 21.06 -20.16
C LEU A 105 -7.09 20.89 -21.70
N ASN A 106 -8.30 20.95 -22.28
CA ASN A 106 -8.56 20.92 -23.73
C ASN A 106 -7.82 19.81 -24.53
N MET A 107 -7.65 18.62 -23.96
CA MET A 107 -6.84 17.54 -24.57
C MET A 107 -7.53 16.75 -25.70
N GLY A 108 -8.64 17.24 -26.27
CA GLY A 108 -9.29 16.65 -27.44
C GLY A 108 -9.74 15.19 -27.25
N SER A 109 -9.72 14.40 -28.34
CA SER A 109 -10.35 13.07 -28.43
C SER A 109 -9.79 11.99 -27.50
N LEU A 110 -8.53 12.11 -27.05
CA LEU A 110 -7.93 11.17 -26.09
C LEU A 110 -8.57 11.28 -24.70
N LEU A 111 -8.99 12.49 -24.33
CA LEU A 111 -9.66 12.73 -23.06
C LEU A 111 -11.05 12.10 -23.05
N ASP A 112 -11.80 12.24 -24.14
CA ASP A 112 -13.15 11.67 -24.26
C ASP A 112 -13.14 10.15 -24.17
N GLN A 113 -12.16 9.49 -24.80
CA GLN A 113 -11.99 8.04 -24.71
C GLN A 113 -11.62 7.59 -23.29
N THR A 114 -10.72 8.32 -22.63
CA THR A 114 -10.30 8.04 -21.25
C THR A 114 -11.48 8.23 -20.29
N MET A 115 -12.22 9.33 -20.41
CA MET A 115 -13.42 9.59 -19.62
C MET A 115 -14.52 8.57 -19.86
N GLY A 116 -14.68 8.09 -21.09
CA GLY A 116 -15.60 6.98 -21.40
C GLY A 116 -15.25 5.72 -20.61
N LEU A 117 -13.97 5.36 -20.52
CA LEU A 117 -13.50 4.22 -19.72
C LEU A 117 -13.73 4.44 -18.22
N LEU A 118 -13.36 5.61 -17.68
CA LEU A 118 -13.53 5.92 -16.27
C LEU A 118 -15.01 5.97 -15.85
N ASN A 119 -15.87 6.55 -16.69
CA ASN A 119 -17.33 6.57 -16.48
C ASN A 119 -17.93 5.17 -16.55
N LYS A 120 -17.46 4.31 -17.45
CA LYS A 120 -17.86 2.90 -17.49
C LYS A 120 -17.48 2.17 -16.21
N MET A 121 -16.24 2.34 -15.74
CA MET A 121 -15.77 1.77 -14.46
C MET A 121 -16.65 2.24 -13.29
N SER A 122 -16.94 3.54 -13.23
CA SER A 122 -17.80 4.14 -12.20
C SER A 122 -19.22 3.56 -12.24
N SER A 123 -19.82 3.48 -13.43
CA SER A 123 -21.16 2.92 -13.64
C SER A 123 -21.23 1.43 -13.23
N GLU A 124 -20.22 0.64 -13.57
CA GLU A 124 -20.11 -0.76 -13.14
C GLU A 124 -20.03 -0.89 -11.62
N ILE A 125 -19.26 -0.03 -10.95
CA ILE A 125 -19.16 0.00 -9.48
C ILE A 125 -20.51 0.37 -8.84
N VAL A 126 -21.18 1.39 -9.35
CA VAL A 126 -22.47 1.85 -8.78
C VAL A 126 -23.58 0.81 -8.99
N THR A 127 -23.55 0.09 -10.13
CA THR A 127 -24.60 -0.87 -10.49
C THR A 127 -24.39 -2.24 -9.85
N TYR A 128 -23.15 -2.74 -9.84
CA TYR A 128 -22.83 -4.12 -9.46
C TYR A 128 -21.90 -4.22 -8.24
N GLY A 129 -21.43 -3.10 -7.68
CA GLY A 129 -20.41 -3.08 -6.64
C GLY A 129 -19.00 -3.47 -7.13
N PHE A 130 -18.84 -3.78 -8.42
CA PHE A 130 -17.61 -4.35 -8.94
C PHE A 130 -17.32 -3.86 -10.34
N SER A 131 -16.06 -3.48 -10.57
CA SER A 131 -15.50 -3.31 -11.91
C SER A 131 -14.15 -4.01 -11.98
N LEU A 132 -13.98 -4.86 -13.00
CA LEU A 132 -12.73 -5.59 -13.22
C LEU A 132 -11.59 -4.63 -13.55
N LEU A 133 -11.86 -3.63 -14.38
CA LEU A 133 -10.87 -2.62 -14.75
C LEU A 133 -10.42 -1.81 -13.53
N TYR A 134 -11.36 -1.41 -12.67
CA TYR A 134 -11.03 -0.74 -11.41
C TYR A 134 -10.19 -1.62 -10.51
N THR A 135 -10.57 -2.89 -10.34
CA THR A 135 -9.85 -3.87 -9.53
C THR A 135 -8.39 -4.04 -9.96
N ILE A 136 -8.16 -4.17 -11.27
CA ILE A 136 -6.80 -4.28 -11.83
C ILE A 136 -6.03 -2.97 -11.60
N ALA A 137 -6.65 -1.82 -11.89
CA ALA A 137 -6.01 -0.51 -11.76
C ALA A 137 -5.61 -0.20 -10.31
N ILE A 138 -6.51 -0.38 -9.35
CA ILE A 138 -6.25 -0.09 -7.94
C ILE A 138 -5.24 -1.06 -7.35
N THR A 139 -5.32 -2.35 -7.70
CA THR A 139 -4.35 -3.35 -7.22
C THR A 139 -2.96 -3.04 -7.75
N PHE A 140 -2.84 -2.73 -9.05
CA PHE A 140 -1.55 -2.36 -9.63
C PHE A 140 -1.00 -1.07 -9.00
N SER A 141 -1.86 -0.06 -8.80
CA SER A 141 -1.49 1.20 -8.13
C SER A 141 -0.94 0.95 -6.72
N ASN A 142 -1.68 0.19 -5.89
CA ASN A 142 -1.27 -0.16 -4.53
C ASN A 142 0.04 -0.95 -4.53
N VAL A 143 0.20 -1.94 -5.43
CA VAL A 143 1.45 -2.71 -5.52
C VAL A 143 2.65 -1.80 -5.79
N VAL A 144 2.53 -0.83 -6.70
CA VAL A 144 3.62 0.10 -7.01
C VAL A 144 3.89 1.03 -5.83
N ILE A 145 2.85 1.71 -5.32
CA ILE A 145 2.99 2.73 -4.28
C ILE A 145 3.45 2.10 -2.97
N ASP A 146 2.78 1.06 -2.50
CA ASP A 146 3.06 0.42 -1.22
C ASP A 146 4.42 -0.27 -1.21
N SER A 147 4.88 -0.78 -2.35
CA SER A 147 6.25 -1.31 -2.49
C SER A 147 7.30 -0.21 -2.34
N ILE A 148 7.11 0.95 -2.98
CA ILE A 148 8.05 2.08 -2.89
C ILE A 148 8.14 2.56 -1.43
N PHE A 149 7.00 2.85 -0.80
CA PHE A 149 6.96 3.31 0.59
C PHE A 149 7.39 2.22 1.58
N GLY A 150 7.11 0.95 1.26
CA GLY A 150 7.59 -0.20 2.02
C GLY A 150 9.12 -0.28 2.04
N ILE A 151 9.77 -0.10 0.89
CA ILE A 151 11.25 -0.05 0.78
C ILE A 151 11.81 1.14 1.58
N ILE A 152 11.23 2.33 1.44
CA ILE A 152 11.65 3.52 2.19
C ILE A 152 11.58 3.24 3.69
N GLY A 153 10.48 2.67 4.18
CA GLY A 153 10.32 2.26 5.57
C GLY A 153 11.36 1.24 6.03
N GLY A 154 11.67 0.26 5.17
CA GLY A 154 12.70 -0.74 5.45
C GLY A 154 14.09 -0.10 5.63
N ILE A 155 14.45 0.83 4.75
CA ILE A 155 15.73 1.55 4.81
C ILE A 155 15.80 2.45 6.06
N ILE A 156 14.75 3.22 6.33
CA ILE A 156 14.66 4.06 7.55
C ILE A 156 14.79 3.19 8.80
N GLY A 157 14.08 2.06 8.83
CA GLY A 157 14.11 1.13 9.94
C GLY A 157 15.50 0.57 10.21
N ARG A 158 16.24 0.20 9.16
CA ARG A 158 17.65 -0.19 9.25
C ARG A 158 18.50 0.91 9.88
N LEU A 159 18.35 2.16 9.45
CA LEU A 159 19.15 3.28 9.95
C LEU A 159 18.94 3.46 11.46
N ILE A 160 17.69 3.41 11.92
CA ILE A 160 17.32 3.55 13.33
C ILE A 160 17.92 2.40 14.17
N ILE A 161 17.74 1.15 13.72
CA ILE A 161 18.22 -0.03 14.47
C ILE A 161 19.75 -0.07 14.53
N ASN A 162 20.41 0.17 13.41
CA ASN A 162 21.88 0.12 13.35
C ASN A 162 22.52 1.27 14.16
N LYS A 163 21.88 2.45 14.20
CA LYS A 163 22.33 3.58 15.04
C LYS A 163 22.25 3.21 16.53
N LYS A 164 21.12 2.63 16.97
CA LYS A 164 20.93 2.21 18.38
C LYS A 164 21.92 1.12 18.80
N THR A 165 22.23 0.19 17.90
CA THR A 165 23.22 -0.88 18.19
C THR A 165 24.64 -0.33 18.30
N ARG A 166 25.01 0.67 17.50
CA ARG A 166 26.32 1.34 17.62
C ARG A 166 26.48 2.07 18.95
N GLN A 167 25.42 2.73 19.43
CA GLN A 167 25.46 3.44 20.71
C GLN A 167 25.59 2.51 21.91
N ASN A 168 24.95 1.33 21.89
CA ASN A 168 25.05 0.35 22.98
C ASN A 168 26.39 -0.42 23.03
N LYS A 169 27.29 -0.23 22.04
CA LYS A 169 28.64 -0.85 22.02
C LYS A 169 29.75 0.12 22.47
N ILE A 170 29.41 1.37 22.79
CA ILE A 170 30.29 2.38 23.37
C ILE A 170 29.97 2.45 24.87
#